data_AF-A0A3A1XKC1-F1
#
_entry.id   AF-A0A3A1XKC1-F1
#
_cell.length_a   1.000
_cell.length_b   1.000
_cell.length_c   1.000
_cell.angle_alpha   90.00
_cell.angle_beta   90.00
_cell.angle_gamma   90.00
#
_symmetry.space_group_name_H-M   'P 1'
#
loop_
_entity.id
_entity.type
_entity.pdbx_description
1 polymer ?
#
loop_
_entity_poly.entity_id
_entity_poly.type
_entity_poly.pdbx_seq_one_letter_code
_entity_poly.pdbx_strand_id
1 'polypeptide(L)'
;VYERSRSHFATLNKAQGRGSNIKYKPYVFTEQGIYMLMTVLRGELAVKQSKALIRMFKQMKDFIVENRDFLSSKEMTQLLLQTSQNTNDIMQHS
;
A
#
# COMPACT_ATOMS: atom_id res chain seq x y z
N VAL A 1 3.07 -16.61 11.68
CA VAL A 1 2.27 -16.90 10.46
C VAL A 1 0.87 -16.37 10.70
N TYR A 2 0.42 -15.34 9.96
CA TYR A 2 -0.96 -14.85 10.09
C TYR A 2 -1.89 -15.84 9.41
N GLU A 3 -2.63 -16.61 10.22
CA GLU A 3 -3.62 -17.57 9.75
C GLU A 3 -4.80 -16.84 9.11
N ARG A 4 -5.11 -17.19 7.86
CA ARG A 4 -6.11 -16.48 7.03
C ARG A 4 -7.39 -17.30 6.97
N SER A 5 -8.40 -16.94 7.76
CA SER A 5 -9.74 -17.53 7.68
C SER A 5 -10.51 -16.93 6.49
N ARG A 6 -10.63 -17.70 5.40
CA ARG A 6 -11.32 -17.25 4.17
C ARG A 6 -12.79 -17.64 4.08
N SER A 7 -13.28 -18.57 4.91
CA SER A 7 -14.68 -18.99 4.81
C SER A 7 -15.20 -19.74 6.04
N HIS A 8 -16.51 -19.53 6.24
CA HIS A 8 -17.41 -20.24 7.12
C HIS A 8 -17.26 -19.99 8.63
N PHE A 9 -18.40 -19.92 9.31
CA PHE A 9 -18.54 -19.78 10.77
C PHE A 9 -17.66 -20.79 11.55
N ALA A 10 -17.24 -21.88 10.89
CA ALA A 10 -16.40 -22.96 11.38
C ALA A 10 -14.92 -22.59 11.61
N THR A 11 -14.33 -21.66 10.86
CA THR A 11 -12.89 -21.29 11.00
C THR A 11 -12.68 -20.00 11.81
N LEU A 12 -13.76 -19.43 12.35
CA LEU A 12 -13.74 -18.18 13.08
C LEU A 12 -13.25 -18.45 14.51
N ASN A 13 -12.16 -17.80 14.91
CA ASN A 13 -11.59 -17.96 16.25
C ASN A 13 -12.55 -17.40 17.31
N LYS A 14 -13.38 -18.29 17.90
CA LYS A 14 -14.48 -17.93 18.80
C LYS A 14 -14.01 -17.34 20.13
N ALA A 15 -12.76 -17.61 20.52
CA ALA A 15 -12.18 -17.15 21.78
C ALA A 15 -11.99 -15.61 21.85
N GLN A 16 -11.86 -14.94 20.70
CA GLN A 16 -11.57 -13.50 20.63
C GLN A 16 -12.73 -12.66 20.05
N GLY A 17 -13.93 -13.23 19.90
CA GLY A 17 -15.10 -12.52 19.39
C GLY A 17 -15.12 -12.30 17.86
N ARG A 18 -16.17 -11.63 17.37
CA ARG A 18 -16.35 -11.34 15.94
C ARG A 18 -15.29 -10.32 15.47
N GLY A 19 -14.61 -10.62 14.36
CA GLY A 19 -13.65 -9.71 13.71
C GLY A 19 -12.18 -9.95 14.06
N SER A 20 -11.87 -10.93 14.92
CA SER A 20 -10.51 -11.29 15.34
C SER A 20 -9.65 -11.94 14.23
N ASN A 21 -10.26 -12.37 13.13
CA ASN A 21 -9.58 -13.06 12.04
C ASN A 21 -9.38 -12.14 10.82
N ILE A 22 -8.13 -12.03 10.35
CA ILE A 22 -7.80 -11.29 9.12
C ILE A 22 -8.30 -12.10 7.92
N LYS A 23 -9.46 -11.71 7.37
CA LYS A 23 -10.11 -12.40 6.23
C LYS A 23 -9.37 -12.22 4.90
N TYR A 24 -8.72 -11.08 4.72
CA TYR A 24 -8.01 -10.72 3.48
C TYR A 24 -6.60 -10.25 3.79
N LYS A 25 -5.64 -10.55 2.90
CA LYS A 25 -4.31 -9.98 3.01
C LYS A 25 -4.46 -8.46 2.89
N PRO A 26 -4.00 -7.66 3.87
CA PRO A 26 -4.10 -6.21 3.77
C PRO A 26 -3.21 -5.77 2.60
N TYR A 27 -3.83 -5.36 1.50
CA TYR A 27 -3.14 -4.86 0.31
C TYR A 27 -2.74 -3.40 0.46
N VAL A 28 -2.49 -2.93 1.68
CA VAL A 28 -2.37 -1.52 2.06
C VAL A 28 -1.33 -0.71 1.27
N PHE A 29 -0.39 -1.37 0.60
CA PHE A 29 0.64 -0.75 -0.25
C PHE A 29 0.37 -0.87 -1.77
N THR A 30 -0.85 -1.25 -2.15
CA THR A 30 -1.33 -1.18 -3.54
C THR A 30 -2.12 0.10 -3.74
N GLU A 31 -2.36 0.51 -4.99
CA GLU A 31 -3.21 1.68 -5.29
C GLU A 31 -4.57 1.57 -4.57
N GLN A 32 -5.24 0.43 -4.70
CA GLN A 32 -6.49 0.15 -4.00
C GLN A 32 -6.34 0.10 -2.47
N GLY A 33 -5.22 -0.40 -1.96
CA GLY A 33 -4.97 -0.44 -0.53
C GLY A 33 -4.66 0.91 0.11
N ILE A 34 -4.05 1.83 -0.64
CA ILE A 34 -3.88 3.22 -0.23
C ILE A 34 -5.25 3.90 -0.10
N TYR A 35 -6.17 3.64 -1.05
CA TYR A 35 -7.56 4.09 -0.93
C TYR A 35 -8.28 3.47 0.28
N MET A 36 -7.95 2.24 0.67
CA MET A 36 -8.49 1.65 1.90
C MET A 36 -7.89 2.30 3.15
N LEU A 37 -6.58 2.56 3.17
CA LEU A 37 -5.90 3.23 4.29
C LEU A 37 -6.49 4.61 4.61
N MET A 38 -6.81 5.42 3.59
CA MET A 38 -7.42 6.74 3.82
C MET A 38 -8.79 6.65 4.51
N THR A 39 -9.51 5.53 4.41
CA THR A 39 -10.82 5.37 5.05
C THR A 39 -10.73 5.05 6.54
N VAL A 40 -9.61 4.45 6.97
CA VAL A 40 -9.38 4.10 8.38
C VAL A 40 -8.64 5.19 9.16
N LEU A 41 -7.95 6.08 8.46
CA LEU A 41 -7.26 7.23 9.06
C LEU A 41 -8.25 8.37 9.38
N ARG A 42 -8.44 8.67 10.68
CA ARG A 42 -9.44 9.64 11.15
C ARG A 42 -8.88 10.99 11.63
N GLY A 43 -7.56 11.16 11.71
CA GLY A 43 -6.92 12.40 12.16
C GLY A 43 -6.79 13.43 11.03
N GLU A 44 -6.90 14.72 11.35
CA GLU A 44 -6.80 15.81 10.35
C GLU A 44 -5.45 15.79 9.60
N LEU A 45 -4.35 15.57 10.32
CA LEU A 45 -3.02 15.39 9.74
C LEU A 45 -2.97 14.16 8.81
N ALA A 46 -3.54 13.05 9.26
CA ALA A 46 -3.55 11.80 8.50
C ALA A 46 -4.37 11.94 7.20
N VAL A 47 -5.54 12.59 7.26
CA VAL A 47 -6.37 12.87 6.08
C VAL A 47 -5.64 13.77 5.09
N LYS A 48 -4.95 14.81 5.56
CA LYS A 48 -4.15 15.71 4.71
C LYS A 48 -3.02 14.95 4.02
N GLN A 49 -2.30 14.12 4.77
CA GLN A 49 -1.20 13.29 4.24
C GLN A 49 -1.70 12.25 3.24
N SER A 50 -2.80 11.54 3.52
CA SER A 50 -3.37 10.57 2.59
C SER A 50 -3.79 11.20 1.26
N LYS A 51 -4.39 12.41 1.28
CA LYS A 51 -4.73 13.15 0.07
C LYS A 51 -3.51 13.53 -0.75
N ALA A 52 -2.43 13.97 -0.09
CA ALA A 52 -1.17 14.30 -0.76
C ALA A 52 -0.56 13.06 -1.42
N LEU A 53 -0.55 11.94 -0.71
CA LEU A 53 -0.02 10.67 -1.20
C LEU A 53 -0.78 10.21 -2.46
N ILE A 54 -2.11 10.23 -2.45
CA ILE A 54 -2.93 9.87 -3.63
C ILE A 54 -2.61 10.76 -4.83
N ARG A 55 -2.48 12.08 -4.62
CA ARG A 55 -2.15 13.02 -5.71
C ARG A 55 -0.79 12.72 -6.32
N MET A 56 0.21 12.41 -5.49
CA MET A 56 1.54 12.02 -5.97
C MET A 56 1.49 10.73 -6.78
N PHE A 57 0.80 9.69 -6.29
CA PHE A 57 0.66 8.43 -7.05
C PHE A 57 -0.05 8.63 -8.39
N LYS A 58 -1.11 9.44 -8.41
CA LYS A 58 -1.79 9.81 -9.66
C LYS A 58 -0.82 10.48 -10.64
N GLN A 59 -0.08 11.49 -10.19
CA GLN A 59 0.90 12.22 -11.02
C GLN A 59 2.00 11.30 -11.55
N MET A 60 2.54 10.41 -10.71
CA MET A 60 3.54 9.43 -11.14
C MET A 60 2.98 8.49 -12.21
N LYS A 61 1.75 7.98 -12.02
CA LYS A 61 1.10 7.12 -13.00
C LYS A 61 0.86 7.85 -14.32
N ASP A 62 0.30 9.06 -14.26
CA ASP A 62 0.01 9.88 -15.44
C ASP A 62 1.31 10.18 -16.20
N PHE A 63 2.38 10.56 -15.50
CA PHE A 63 3.70 10.75 -16.07
C PHE A 63 4.23 9.50 -16.78
N ILE A 64 4.14 8.32 -16.15
CA ILE A 64 4.59 7.06 -16.76
C ILE A 64 3.77 6.71 -18.00
N VAL A 65 2.46 6.95 -17.97
CA VAL A 65 1.56 6.66 -19.09
C VAL A 65 1.82 7.60 -20.26
N GLU A 66 1.98 8.90 -20.00
CA GLU A 66 2.24 9.93 -21.01
C GLU A 66 3.62 9.79 -21.66
N ASN A 67 4.62 9.28 -20.92
CA ASN A 67 6.00 9.16 -21.37
C ASN A 67 6.40 7.70 -21.66
N ARG A 68 5.45 6.78 -21.86
CA ARG A 68 5.75 5.34 -22.05
C ARG A 68 6.80 5.06 -23.12
N ASP A 69 6.76 5.81 -24.22
CA ASP A 69 7.66 5.62 -25.35
C ASP A 69 9.04 6.26 -25.13
N PHE A 70 9.13 7.20 -24.18
CA PHE A 70 10.35 7.95 -23.84
C PHE A 70 11.09 7.40 -22.63
N LEU A 71 10.43 6.64 -21.76
CA LEU A 71 11.05 6.02 -20.59
C LEU A 71 12.10 5.01 -21.02
N SER A 72 13.36 5.43 -21.02
CA SER A 72 14.47 4.58 -21.38
C SER A 72 14.71 3.53 -20.29
N SER A 73 15.25 2.38 -20.70
CA SER A 73 15.63 1.31 -19.76
C SER A 73 16.60 1.80 -18.66
N LYS A 74 17.35 2.88 -18.94
CA LYS A 74 18.29 3.51 -18.00
C LYS A 74 17.55 4.23 -16.86
N GLU A 75 16.54 5.03 -17.19
CA GLU A 75 15.72 5.74 -16.18
C GLU A 75 14.95 4.77 -15.30
N MET A 76 14.46 3.68 -15.91
CA MET A 76 13.77 2.62 -15.17
C MET A 76 14.70 1.91 -14.17
N THR A 77 15.95 1.65 -14.58
CA THR A 77 16.98 1.04 -13.72
C THR A 77 17.33 1.96 -12.55
N GLN A 78 17.45 3.26 -12.81
CA GLN A 78 17.73 4.26 -11.76
C GLN A 78 16.57 4.34 -10.76
N LEU A 79 15.32 4.31 -11.22
CA LEU A 79 14.16 4.29 -10.34
C LEU A 79 14.12 3.04 -9.45
N LEU A 80 14.45 1.87 -10.01
CA LEU A 80 14.54 0.61 -9.26
C LEU A 80 15.62 0.64 -8.18
N LEU A 81 16.80 1.17 -8.50
CA LEU A 81 17.89 1.35 -7.54
C LEU A 81 17.47 2.28 -6.40
N GLN A 82 16.86 3.42 -6.73
CA GLN A 82 16.39 4.37 -5.72
C GLN A 82 15.27 3.80 -4.86
N THR A 83 14.34 3.03 -5.44
CA THR A 83 13.27 2.37 -4.69
C THR A 83 13.84 1.33 -3.71
N SER A 84 14.87 0.59 -4.12
CA SER A 84 15.55 -0.38 -3.27
C SER A 84 16.29 0.30 -2.11
N GLN A 85 16.97 1.42 -2.39
CA GLN A 85 17.61 2.25 -1.38
C GLN A 85 16.59 2.78 -0.36
N ASN A 86 15.53 3.43 -0.84
CA ASN A 86 14.46 3.96 0.01
C ASN A 86 13.80 2.86 0.87
N THR A 87 13.65 1.64 0.32
CA THR A 87 13.11 0.50 1.06
C THR A 87 14.05 0.10 2.19
N ASN A 88 15.36 0.03 1.92
CA ASN A 88 16.35 -0.25 2.96
C ASN A 88 16.34 0.85 4.03
N ASP A 89 16.30 2.13 3.66
CA ASP A 89 16.27 3.23 4.61
C ASP A 89 15.03 3.16 5.52
N ILE A 90 13.86 2.84 4.95
CA ILE A 90 12.63 2.59 5.75
C ILE A 90 12.84 1.41 6.69
N MET A 91 13.47 0.32 6.24
CA MET A 91 13.73 -0.85 7.09
C MET A 91 14.73 -0.58 8.21
N GLN A 92 15.70 0.32 8.01
CA GLN A 92 16.68 0.70 9.03
C GLN A 92 16.11 1.69 10.06
N HIS A 93 15.07 2.45 9.70
CA HIS A 93 14.45 3.47 10.55
C HIS A 93 13.04 3.09 11.07
N SER A 94 12.59 1.87 10.77
CA SER A 94 11.35 1.25 11.27
C SER A 94 11.61 0.36 12.47
#